data_AF-A0AA40AJQ3-F1
#
_entry.id   AF-A0AA40AJQ3-F1
#
_cell.length_a   1.000
_cell.length_b   1.000
_cell.length_c   1.000
_cell.angle_alpha   90.00
_cell.angle_beta   90.00
_cell.angle_gamma   90.00
#
_symmetry.space_group_name_H-M   'P 1'
#
loop_
_entity.id
_entity.type
_entity.pdbx_description
1 polymer ?
#
loop_
_entity_poly.entity_id
_entity_poly.type
_entity_poly.pdbx_seq_one_letter_code
_entity_poly.pdbx_strand_id
1 'polypeptide(L)'
;RFEEGQANSHIATDSKDQRSIANRLAAAESSTEPRDSKETAMLKEDPTVPARAHGNEPSRGAKIDAQIQADEEEELERKRK
;
A
#
# COMPACT_ATOMS: atom_id res chain seq x y z
N ARG A 1 19.41 36.44 10.26
CA ARG A 1 18.75 35.18 10.66
C ARG A 1 19.16 34.14 9.63
N PHE A 2 19.55 32.93 10.04
CA PHE A 2 19.81 31.85 9.09
C PHE A 2 18.47 31.27 8.63
N GLU A 3 18.36 30.93 7.36
CA GLU A 3 17.23 30.19 6.81
C GLU A 3 17.24 28.77 7.40
N GLU A 4 16.16 28.39 8.06
CA GLU A 4 16.02 27.04 8.63
C GLU A 4 15.81 26.03 7.51
N GLY A 5 16.51 24.89 7.58
CA GLY A 5 16.38 23.83 6.57
C GLY A 5 14.98 23.21 6.60
N GLN A 6 14.43 22.88 5.41
CA GLN A 6 13.14 22.22 5.29
C GLN A 6 13.19 20.80 5.92
N ALA A 7 12.25 20.52 6.83
CA ALA A 7 12.14 19.22 7.48
C ALA A 7 11.96 18.09 6.44
N ASN A 8 12.69 16.98 6.62
CA ASN A 8 12.69 15.81 5.73
C ASN A 8 13.19 16.04 4.29
N SER A 9 13.94 17.12 4.03
CA SER A 9 14.53 17.40 2.70
C SER A 9 15.80 16.58 2.42
N HIS A 10 15.72 15.26 2.59
CA HIS A 10 16.83 14.37 2.28
C HIS A 10 16.79 13.99 0.80
N ILE A 11 17.77 14.44 0.02
CA ILE A 11 17.94 14.03 -1.38
C ILE A 11 18.75 12.74 -1.42
N ALA A 12 18.24 11.70 -2.09
CA ALA A 12 18.90 10.39 -2.13
C ALA A 12 20.29 10.41 -2.79
N THR A 13 20.52 11.38 -3.69
CA THR A 13 21.77 11.62 -4.43
C THR A 13 22.57 12.80 -3.88
N ASP A 14 22.29 13.26 -2.65
CA ASP A 14 23.02 14.37 -2.03
C ASP A 14 24.51 14.02 -1.88
N SER A 15 25.38 14.87 -2.43
CA SER A 15 26.83 14.73 -2.31
C SER A 15 27.32 14.92 -0.87
N LYS A 16 26.53 15.61 -0.03
CA LYS A 16 26.78 15.80 1.40
C LYS A 16 26.11 14.75 2.28
N ASP A 17 25.47 13.73 1.70
CA ASP A 17 24.86 12.64 2.44
C ASP A 17 25.94 11.84 3.21
N GLN A 18 25.85 11.91 4.54
CA GLN A 18 26.76 11.23 5.45
C GLN A 18 26.38 9.78 5.74
N ARG A 19 25.30 9.26 5.15
CA ARG A 19 24.94 7.84 5.27
C ARG A 19 26.00 6.97 4.59
N SER A 20 26.34 5.86 5.22
CA SER A 20 27.21 4.83 4.63
C SER A 20 26.61 4.26 3.34
N ILE A 21 27.45 3.75 2.43
CA ILE A 21 27.01 3.14 1.16
C ILE A 21 25.97 2.04 1.41
N ALA A 22 26.18 1.18 2.41
CA ALA A 22 25.23 0.14 2.80
C ALA A 22 23.84 0.70 3.21
N ASN A 23 23.81 1.80 3.97
CA ASN A 23 22.56 2.44 4.39
C ASN A 23 21.86 3.13 3.22
N ARG A 24 22.62 3.69 2.27
CA ARG A 24 22.05 4.29 1.05
C ARG A 24 21.41 3.23 0.15
N LEU A 25 22.07 2.08 -0.02
CA LEU A 25 21.53 0.92 -0.74
C LEU A 25 20.25 0.40 -0.09
N ALA A 26 20.27 0.13 1.21
CA ALA A 26 19.09 -0.36 1.92
C ALA A 26 17.90 0.62 1.85
N ALA A 27 18.16 1.93 1.93
CA ALA A 27 17.13 2.95 1.77
C ALA A 27 16.55 2.96 0.34
N ALA A 28 17.39 2.81 -0.69
CA ALA A 28 16.95 2.76 -2.07
C ALA A 28 16.08 1.51 -2.35
N GLU A 29 16.52 0.34 -1.88
CA GLU A 29 15.76 -0.92 -1.98
C GLU A 29 14.40 -0.83 -1.27
N SER A 30 14.35 -0.13 -0.12
CA SER A 30 13.11 0.05 0.61
C SER A 30 12.10 1.00 -0.03
N SER A 31 12.56 1.85 -0.95
CA SER A 31 11.70 2.80 -1.69
C SER A 31 11.19 2.22 -3.02
N THR A 32 11.86 1.21 -3.57
CA THR A 32 11.45 0.58 -4.84
C THR A 32 10.32 -0.42 -4.67
N GLU A 33 10.26 -1.09 -3.52
CA GLU A 33 9.14 -1.96 -3.21
C GLU A 33 7.98 -1.08 -2.72
N PRO A 34 6.79 -1.10 -3.36
CA PRO A 34 5.61 -0.63 -2.69
C PRO A 34 5.46 -1.51 -1.45
N ARG A 35 5.81 -0.97 -0.27
CA ARG A 35 5.40 -1.57 0.99
C ARG A 35 3.89 -1.43 1.01
N ASP A 36 3.23 -2.42 0.41
CA ASP A 36 1.82 -2.62 0.62
C ASP A 36 1.63 -2.62 2.13
N SER A 37 0.96 -1.59 2.61
CA SER A 37 0.63 -1.51 4.01
C SER A 37 -0.29 -2.69 4.32
N LYS A 38 -0.34 -3.16 5.56
CA LYS A 38 -1.26 -4.26 5.94
C LYS A 38 -2.69 -3.98 5.45
N GLU A 39 -3.08 -2.71 5.45
CA GLU A 39 -4.34 -2.21 4.91
C GLU A 39 -4.49 -2.38 3.40
N THR A 40 -3.45 -2.12 2.59
CA THR A 40 -3.52 -2.31 1.13
C THR A 40 -3.50 -3.78 0.76
N ALA A 41 -2.84 -4.62 1.56
CA ALA A 41 -2.95 -6.08 1.42
C ALA A 41 -4.37 -6.57 1.72
N MET A 42 -5.00 -6.09 2.80
CA MET A 42 -6.40 -6.42 3.13
C MET A 42 -7.37 -5.93 2.06
N LEU A 43 -7.13 -4.76 1.46
CA LEU A 43 -7.94 -4.22 0.38
C LEU A 43 -7.90 -5.09 -0.89
N LYS A 44 -6.78 -5.79 -1.15
CA LYS A 44 -6.63 -6.69 -2.30
C LYS A 44 -7.39 -7.99 -2.13
N GLU A 45 -7.58 -8.45 -0.89
CA GLU A 45 -8.36 -9.65 -0.59
C GLU A 45 -9.86 -9.36 -0.60
N ASP A 46 -10.31 -8.37 0.18
CA ASP A 46 -11.71 -7.95 0.22
C ASP A 46 -11.79 -6.42 0.28
N PRO A 47 -12.40 -5.78 -0.74
CA PRO A 47 -12.49 -4.32 -0.81
C PRO A 47 -13.34 -3.70 0.31
N THR A 48 -14.13 -4.48 1.04
CA THR A 48 -14.98 -4.02 2.15
C THR A 48 -14.31 -4.08 3.52
N VAL A 49 -13.24 -4.85 3.67
CA VAL A 49 -12.58 -5.09 4.97
C VAL A 49 -11.98 -3.83 5.58
N PRO A 50 -11.26 -2.96 4.85
CA PRO A 50 -10.69 -1.75 5.44
C PRO A 50 -11.77 -0.83 6.03
N ALA A 51 -12.86 -0.60 5.29
CA ALA A 51 -13.97 0.23 5.77
C ALA A 51 -14.60 -0.36 7.05
N ARG A 52 -14.86 -1.66 7.09
CA ARG A 52 -15.40 -2.36 8.27
C ARG A 52 -14.45 -2.32 9.46
N ALA A 53 -13.15 -2.51 9.24
CA ALA A 53 -12.13 -2.46 10.28
C ALA A 53 -12.06 -1.09 10.96
N HIS A 54 -12.33 -0.02 10.21
CA HIS A 54 -12.43 1.33 10.73
C HIS A 54 -13.82 1.70 11.28
N GLY A 55 -14.79 0.77 11.29
CA GLY A 55 -16.16 1.02 11.76
C GLY A 55 -17.01 1.85 10.78
N ASN A 56 -16.56 2.01 9.54
CA ASN A 56 -17.24 2.75 8.49
C ASN A 56 -18.07 1.82 7.59
N GLU A 57 -19.07 2.39 6.93
CA GLU A 57 -19.80 1.66 5.89
C GLU A 57 -18.96 1.58 4.60
N PRO A 58 -18.79 0.38 4.00
CA PRO A 58 -18.11 0.24 2.72
C PRO A 58 -18.77 1.07 1.62
N SER A 59 -17.95 1.60 0.70
CA SER A 59 -18.45 2.37 -0.43
C SER A 59 -19.33 1.50 -1.35
N ARG A 60 -20.19 2.13 -2.15
CA ARG A 60 -21.03 1.42 -3.11
C ARG A 60 -20.20 0.59 -4.10
N GLY A 61 -19.04 1.10 -4.52
CA GLY A 61 -18.10 0.37 -5.38
C GLY A 61 -17.54 -0.87 -4.70
N ALA A 62 -17.01 -0.73 -3.48
CA ALA A 62 -16.47 -1.85 -2.71
C ALA A 62 -17.51 -2.97 -2.48
N LYS A 63 -18.78 -2.61 -2.28
CA LYS A 63 -19.87 -3.60 -2.15
C LYS A 63 -20.12 -4.36 -3.46
N ILE A 64 -20.04 -3.68 -4.61
CA ILE A 64 -20.22 -4.30 -5.93
C ILE A 64 -19.04 -5.21 -6.25
N ASP A 65 -17.82 -4.75 -5.99
CA ASP A 65 -16.61 -5.53 -6.24
C ASP A 65 -16.62 -6.83 -5.41
N ALA A 66 -17.04 -6.77 -4.13
CA ALA A 66 -17.17 -7.96 -3.29
C ALA A 66 -18.28 -8.91 -3.77
N GLN A 67 -19.38 -8.39 -4.34
CA GLN A 67 -20.41 -9.23 -4.95
C GLN A 67 -19.90 -9.93 -6.21
N ILE A 68 -19.20 -9.21 -7.09
CA ILE A 68 -18.62 -9.78 -8.31
C ILE A 68 -17.62 -10.89 -7.96
N GLN A 69 -16.76 -10.67 -6.96
CA GLN A 69 -15.81 -11.68 -6.49
C GLN A 69 -16.52 -12.96 -6.01
N ALA A 70 -17.60 -12.82 -5.24
CA ALA A 70 -18.38 -13.97 -4.77
C ALA A 70 -19.06 -14.73 -5.92
N ASP A 71 -19.66 -14.00 -6.87
CA ASP A 71 -20.31 -14.58 -8.05
C ASP A 71 -19.29 -15.30 -8.95
N GLU A 72 -18.10 -14.73 -9.13
CA GLU A 72 -17.01 -15.32 -9.90
C GLU A 72 -16.47 -16.60 -9.23
N GLU A 73 -16.33 -16.61 -7.90
CA GLU A 73 -15.90 -17.79 -7.16
C GLU A 73 -16.93 -18.93 -7.27
N GLU A 74 -18.22 -18.63 -7.14
CA GLU A 74 -19.29 -19.63 -7.32
C GLU A 74 -19.31 -20.19 -8.76
N GLU A 75 -19.15 -19.34 -9.77
CA GLU A 75 -19.06 -19.79 -11.17
C GLU A 75 -17.82 -20.63 -11.45
N LEU A 76 -16.68 -20.32 -10.82
CA LEU A 76 -15.47 -21.13 -10.89
C LEU A 76 -15.68 -22.49 -10.23
N GLU A 77 -16.36 -22.56 -9.09
CA GLU A 77 -16.71 -23.83 -8.44
C GLU A 77 -17.65 -24.68 -9.31
N ARG A 78 -18.66 -24.06 -9.93
CA ARG A 78 -19.57 -24.74 -10.87
C ARG A 78 -18.83 -25.30 -12.07
N LYS A 79 -17.86 -24.56 -12.63
CA LYS A 79 -17.04 -25.01 -13.77
C LYS A 79 -16.00 -26.07 -13.41
N ARG A 80 -15.59 -26.15 -12.14
CA ARG A 80 -14.65 -27.17 -11.64
C ARG A 80 -15.31 -28.54 -11.41
N LYS A 81 -16.64 -28.59 -11.37
CA LYS A 81 -17.45 -29.80 -11.19
C LYS A 81 -17.89 -30.39 -12.52
#